data_AF-A0A6J6C1F2-F1
#
_entry.id   AF-A0A6J6C1F2-F1
#
_cell.length_a   1.000
_cell.length_b   1.000
_cell.length_c   1.000
_cell.angle_alpha   90.00
_cell.angle_beta   90.00
_cell.angle_gamma   90.00
#
_symmetry.space_group_name_H-M   'P 1'
#
loop_
_entity.id
_entity.type
_entity.pdbx_description
1 polymer ?
#
loop_
_entity_poly.entity_id
_entity_poly.type
_entity_poly.pdbx_seq_one_letter_code
_entity_poly.pdbx_strand_id
1 'polypeptide(L)'
;MRRLAQNPESDRSGDDAYQVVRARVLNRAIESAIIQAKQDASGKTKGAPLPPAALRPLLNFVRLPTAASRRVLEVLDSDEPFRTSVAGTLSEADLGRESWLFLHRPEGWSVELGLLIESAAEDEEAAAAGAQGRTAERRLAQAEEALARLKDELAEALEAAKGATEALAAERAAGLGLHAQHDQLEQRVQQLEQERQQAVRSMKDAEKRASVRLEESRLATSRADAAEQQLTELEAQRAVVDAAAIHTSAADLPAEPLAEASEPEEPLRPRAARPSVWEGVDPSKVEAAVRQAALAAAVLGEQLGVLAQSISPAVAEADMRLASEQPSSNPTSSDSADSADSAELLARRPPRRTPLRLLRGAIDGSPEGVEQLLSTPQIILIADGYNISMEAWPLLDGASQRTSLLNMLTALQARTSALVHVVFDGEGTGTRPAVGAPLAVRVHFSKAEVEADDLILDMVAGLPTDQPVIVVSSDRRVQDGARRLGANVVSSGQLLAVTRSS
;
A
#
# COMPACT_ATOMS: atom_id res chain seq x y z
N MET A 1 27.24 -48.85 -45.32
CA MET A 1 27.37 -49.87 -44.25
C MET A 1 28.49 -49.48 -43.27
N ARG A 2 28.24 -48.49 -42.41
CA ARG A 2 29.10 -48.22 -41.25
C ARG A 2 28.60 -49.13 -40.12
N ARG A 3 29.41 -50.10 -39.68
CA ARG A 3 29.15 -50.82 -38.43
C ARG A 3 29.10 -49.75 -37.33
N LEU A 4 27.94 -49.64 -36.69
CA LEU A 4 27.78 -48.97 -35.41
C LEU A 4 28.82 -49.59 -34.48
N ALA A 5 29.82 -48.80 -34.09
CA ALA A 5 30.70 -49.18 -33.00
C ALA A 5 29.81 -49.31 -31.76
N GLN A 6 29.61 -50.54 -31.28
CA GLN A 6 28.98 -50.80 -29.99
C GLN A 6 29.74 -50.00 -28.94
N ASN A 7 29.00 -49.17 -28.21
CA ASN A 7 29.57 -48.27 -27.23
C ASN A 7 30.04 -49.11 -26.03
N PRO A 8 31.32 -49.11 -25.64
CA PRO A 8 31.80 -49.95 -24.53
C PRO A 8 31.16 -49.59 -23.18
N GLU A 9 30.52 -48.42 -23.07
CA GLU A 9 29.73 -48.01 -21.90
C GLU A 9 28.35 -48.67 -21.84
N SER A 10 27.70 -48.96 -22.99
CA SER A 10 26.41 -49.67 -22.99
C SER A 10 26.56 -51.13 -22.58
N ASP A 11 27.66 -51.78 -22.98
CA ASP A 11 27.98 -53.16 -22.54
C ASP A 11 28.26 -53.23 -21.04
N ARG A 12 28.95 -52.24 -20.46
CA ARG A 12 29.20 -52.17 -19.01
C ARG A 12 27.92 -51.88 -18.21
N SER A 13 27.04 -51.03 -18.73
CA SER A 13 25.77 -50.73 -18.09
C SER A 13 24.80 -51.92 -18.16
N GLY A 14 24.83 -52.68 -19.26
CA GLY A 14 24.07 -53.92 -19.43
C GLY A 14 24.57 -55.03 -18.50
N ASP A 15 25.89 -55.20 -18.38
CA ASP A 15 26.48 -56.17 -17.45
C ASP A 15 26.19 -55.80 -15.98
N ASP A 16 26.29 -54.52 -15.60
CA ASP A 16 25.97 -54.09 -14.23
C ASP A 16 24.49 -54.34 -13.89
N ALA A 17 23.56 -54.02 -14.81
CA ALA A 17 22.13 -54.30 -14.67
C ALA A 17 21.84 -55.81 -14.59
N TYR A 18 22.46 -56.61 -15.46
CA TYR A 18 22.38 -58.07 -15.44
C TYR A 18 22.84 -58.64 -14.10
N GLN A 19 23.97 -58.17 -13.55
CA GLN A 19 24.45 -58.61 -12.24
C GLN A 19 23.51 -58.21 -11.08
N VAL A 20 22.78 -57.09 -11.19
CA VAL A 20 21.78 -56.71 -10.18
C VAL A 20 20.57 -57.66 -10.24
N VAL A 21 20.05 -57.95 -11.44
CA VAL A 21 18.93 -58.88 -11.62
C VAL A 21 19.35 -60.29 -11.19
N ARG A 22 20.53 -60.76 -11.61
CA ARG A 22 21.13 -62.03 -11.18
C ARG A 22 21.21 -62.16 -9.66
N ALA A 23 21.67 -61.12 -8.97
CA ALA A 23 21.73 -61.13 -7.50
C ALA A 23 20.35 -61.17 -6.83
N ARG A 24 19.32 -60.60 -7.46
CA ARG A 24 17.95 -60.62 -6.95
C ARG A 24 17.26 -61.96 -7.17
N VAL A 25 17.41 -62.52 -8.38
CA VAL A 25 16.93 -63.86 -8.74
C VAL A 25 17.57 -64.93 -7.84
N LEU A 26 18.86 -64.79 -7.54
CA LEU A 26 19.62 -65.71 -6.68
C LEU A 26 19.56 -65.37 -5.19
N ASN A 27 18.62 -64.51 -4.76
CA ASN A 27 18.58 -64.03 -3.37
C ASN A 27 18.43 -65.19 -2.36
N ARG A 28 17.71 -66.26 -2.71
CA ARG A 28 17.56 -67.44 -1.84
C ARG A 28 18.87 -68.21 -1.65
N ALA A 29 19.68 -68.35 -2.70
CA ALA A 29 21.03 -68.91 -2.59
C ALA A 29 21.93 -68.02 -1.72
N ILE A 30 21.86 -66.69 -1.88
CA ILE A 30 22.64 -65.72 -1.10
C ILE A 30 22.25 -65.77 0.39
N GLU A 31 20.95 -65.78 0.70
CA GLU A 31 20.43 -65.91 2.07
C GLU A 31 20.92 -67.22 2.71
N SER A 32 20.79 -68.34 1.99
CA SER A 32 21.22 -69.66 2.45
C SER A 32 22.73 -69.71 2.71
N ALA A 33 23.53 -69.08 1.84
CA ALA A 33 24.98 -69.00 2.01
C ALA A 33 25.40 -68.20 3.25
N ILE A 34 24.71 -67.10 3.56
CA ILE A 34 24.99 -66.32 4.78
C ILE A 34 24.53 -67.07 6.03
N ILE A 35 23.41 -67.78 5.97
CA ILE A 35 22.95 -68.64 7.07
C ILE A 35 23.99 -69.74 7.34
N GLN A 36 24.46 -70.43 6.30
CA GLN A 36 25.49 -71.47 6.44
C GLN A 36 26.80 -70.89 6.97
N ALA A 37 27.28 -69.77 6.43
CA ALA A 37 28.51 -69.13 6.90
C ALA A 37 28.42 -68.66 8.38
N LYS A 38 27.23 -68.25 8.85
CA LYS A 38 26.98 -67.95 10.27
C LYS A 38 27.02 -69.21 11.14
N GLN A 39 26.49 -70.33 10.65
CA GLN A 39 26.54 -71.61 11.36
C GLN A 39 28.00 -72.10 11.50
N ASP A 40 28.77 -72.05 10.41
CA ASP A 40 30.18 -72.39 10.37
C ASP A 40 31.02 -71.49 11.30
N ALA A 41 30.72 -70.18 11.33
CA ALA A 41 31.36 -69.22 12.25
C ALA A 41 31.03 -69.48 13.72
N SER A 42 29.85 -70.03 14.03
CA SER A 42 29.38 -70.23 15.40
C SER A 42 30.08 -71.37 16.15
N GLY A 43 30.79 -72.26 15.43
CA GLY A 43 31.54 -73.37 16.02
C GLY A 43 30.71 -74.40 16.78
N LYS A 44 29.37 -74.36 16.68
CA LYS A 44 28.45 -75.26 17.39
C LYS A 44 28.52 -76.71 16.91
N THR A 45 28.98 -76.92 15.67
CA THR A 45 29.15 -78.23 15.04
C THR A 45 30.61 -78.66 15.12
N LYS A 46 30.90 -79.76 15.82
CA LYS A 46 32.26 -80.25 16.04
C LYS A 46 32.85 -80.77 14.71
N GLY A 47 33.86 -80.08 14.18
CA GLY A 47 34.50 -80.41 12.90
C GLY A 47 33.96 -79.65 11.68
N ALA A 48 33.12 -78.63 11.87
CA ALA A 48 32.66 -77.79 10.76
C ALA A 48 33.83 -77.02 10.10
N PRO A 49 33.84 -76.89 8.76
CA PRO A 49 34.81 -76.06 8.05
C PRO A 49 34.69 -74.59 8.47
N LEU A 50 35.81 -73.87 8.45
CA LEU A 50 35.81 -72.43 8.71
C LEU A 50 35.11 -71.69 7.55
N PRO A 51 34.30 -70.66 7.82
CA PRO A 51 33.63 -69.90 6.76
C PRO A 51 34.69 -69.18 5.90
N PRO A 52 34.43 -69.04 4.57
CA PRO A 52 35.31 -68.34 3.65
C PRO A 52 35.66 -66.93 4.15
N ALA A 53 36.94 -66.57 4.10
CA ALA A 53 37.43 -65.31 4.67
C ALA A 53 36.74 -64.07 4.07
N ALA A 54 36.37 -64.14 2.79
CA ALA A 54 35.66 -63.08 2.08
C ALA A 54 34.23 -62.81 2.58
N LEU A 55 33.59 -63.77 3.26
CA LEU A 55 32.22 -63.63 3.79
C LEU A 55 32.19 -63.10 5.23
N ARG A 56 33.28 -63.21 5.98
CA ARG A 56 33.35 -62.81 7.40
C ARG A 56 32.89 -61.36 7.66
N PRO A 57 33.26 -60.36 6.83
CA PRO A 57 32.78 -58.99 7.01
C PRO A 57 31.27 -58.84 6.77
N LEU A 58 30.66 -59.75 6.00
CA LEU A 58 29.27 -59.68 5.56
C LEU A 58 28.29 -60.32 6.54
N LEU A 59 28.77 -61.12 7.51
CA LEU A 59 27.92 -61.85 8.45
C LEU A 59 27.16 -60.93 9.42
N ASN A 60 27.67 -59.72 9.67
CA ASN A 60 27.05 -58.78 10.61
C ASN A 60 25.92 -57.95 9.98
N PHE A 61 25.72 -58.03 8.67
CA PHE A 61 24.65 -57.30 8.01
C PHE A 61 23.29 -57.95 8.27
N VAL A 62 22.31 -57.12 8.63
CA VAL A 62 20.89 -57.52 8.76
C VAL A 62 20.25 -57.66 7.38
N ARG A 63 20.63 -56.79 6.44
CA ARG A 63 20.25 -56.83 5.02
C ARG A 63 21.48 -56.57 4.17
N LEU A 64 21.74 -57.43 3.19
CA LEU A 64 22.94 -57.33 2.34
C LEU A 64 22.74 -56.23 1.28
N PRO A 65 23.67 -55.26 1.18
CA PRO A 65 23.73 -54.35 0.04
C PRO A 65 24.00 -55.11 -1.26
N THR A 66 23.58 -54.58 -2.41
CA THR A 66 23.75 -55.23 -3.74
C THR A 66 25.21 -55.60 -4.04
N ALA A 67 26.17 -54.75 -3.65
CA ALA A 67 27.60 -55.04 -3.78
C ALA A 67 28.06 -56.22 -2.91
N ALA A 68 27.46 -56.40 -1.73
CA ALA A 68 27.73 -57.54 -0.86
C ALA A 68 27.12 -58.84 -1.43
N SER A 69 25.92 -58.76 -2.03
CA SER A 69 25.28 -59.89 -2.72
C SER A 69 26.15 -60.43 -3.86
N ARG A 70 26.75 -59.56 -4.67
CA ARG A 70 27.71 -59.95 -5.72
C ARG A 70 28.91 -60.70 -5.13
N ARG A 71 29.46 -60.18 -4.03
CA ARG A 71 30.59 -60.82 -3.35
C ARG A 71 30.25 -62.21 -2.80
N VAL A 72 29.02 -62.42 -2.33
CA VAL A 72 28.55 -63.75 -1.90
C VAL A 72 28.49 -64.71 -3.08
N LEU A 73 27.95 -64.27 -4.22
CA LEU A 73 27.90 -65.08 -5.44
C LEU A 73 29.29 -65.44 -5.96
N GLU A 74 30.24 -64.50 -5.96
CA GLU A 74 31.64 -64.77 -6.34
C GLU A 74 32.30 -65.85 -5.47
N VAL A 75 32.01 -65.84 -4.16
CA VAL A 75 32.51 -66.86 -3.23
C VAL A 75 31.87 -68.22 -3.52
N LEU A 76 30.55 -68.27 -3.75
CA LEU A 76 29.86 -69.50 -4.14
C LEU A 76 30.36 -70.03 -5.49
N ASP A 77 30.76 -69.15 -6.41
CA ASP A 77 31.29 -69.54 -7.71
C ASP A 77 32.70 -70.14 -7.60
N SER A 78 33.54 -69.57 -6.72
CA SER A 78 34.96 -69.94 -6.58
C SER A 78 35.23 -71.05 -5.55
N ASP A 79 34.40 -71.18 -4.52
CA ASP A 79 34.56 -72.14 -3.41
C ASP A 79 33.55 -73.28 -3.53
N GLU A 80 33.98 -74.37 -4.19
CA GLU A 80 33.17 -75.56 -4.38
C GLU A 80 32.80 -76.29 -3.08
N PRO A 81 33.73 -76.58 -2.15
CA PRO A 81 33.39 -77.21 -0.88
C PRO A 81 32.34 -76.42 -0.09
N PHE A 82 32.46 -75.09 -0.05
CA PHE A 82 31.49 -74.24 0.60
C PHE A 82 30.14 -74.26 -0.12
N ARG A 83 30.11 -74.14 -1.46
CA ARG A 83 28.88 -74.22 -2.25
C ARG A 83 28.13 -75.54 -2.03
N THR A 84 28.83 -76.67 -1.99
CA THR A 84 28.22 -77.98 -1.72
C THR A 84 27.65 -78.07 -0.30
N SER A 85 28.31 -77.43 0.68
CA SER A 85 27.79 -77.33 2.05
C SER A 85 26.52 -76.47 2.12
N VAL A 86 26.47 -75.37 1.35
CA VAL A 86 25.28 -74.51 1.25
C VAL A 86 24.14 -75.23 0.53
N ALA A 87 24.44 -75.99 -0.53
CA ALA A 87 23.45 -76.78 -1.26
C ALA A 87 22.80 -77.84 -0.34
N GLY A 88 23.60 -78.51 0.49
CA GLY A 88 23.14 -79.33 1.61
C GLY A 88 21.97 -80.27 1.27
N THR A 89 20.97 -80.35 2.16
CA THR A 89 19.71 -81.06 1.96
C THR A 89 18.56 -80.16 1.50
N LEU A 90 18.85 -78.94 1.03
CA LEU A 90 17.82 -78.00 0.61
C LEU A 90 17.19 -78.48 -0.70
N SER A 91 15.86 -78.53 -0.75
CA SER A 91 15.14 -78.95 -1.94
C SER A 91 14.98 -77.79 -2.93
N GLU A 92 14.64 -78.12 -4.18
CA GLU A 92 14.29 -77.13 -5.20
C GLU A 92 13.11 -76.24 -4.76
N ALA A 93 12.18 -76.78 -3.97
CA ALA A 93 11.07 -76.01 -3.41
C ALA A 93 11.51 -74.99 -2.35
N ASP A 94 12.60 -75.27 -1.62
CA ASP A 94 13.12 -74.38 -0.57
C ASP A 94 13.93 -73.23 -1.18
N LEU A 95 14.66 -73.50 -2.26
CA LEU A 95 15.57 -72.55 -2.91
C LEU A 95 14.92 -71.80 -4.08
N GLY A 96 13.93 -72.38 -4.75
CA GLY A 96 13.49 -71.95 -6.07
C GLY A 96 14.43 -72.48 -7.17
N ARG A 97 13.91 -72.60 -8.39
CA ARG A 97 14.61 -73.22 -9.54
C ARG A 97 15.97 -72.59 -9.79
N GLU A 98 16.03 -71.26 -9.75
CA GLU A 98 17.17 -70.44 -10.14
C GLU A 98 18.32 -70.59 -9.13
N SER A 99 18.00 -70.48 -7.85
CA SER A 99 18.96 -70.66 -6.76
C SER A 99 19.40 -72.12 -6.62
N TRP A 100 18.51 -73.08 -6.90
CA TRP A 100 18.84 -74.50 -6.93
C TRP A 100 19.79 -74.85 -8.08
N LEU A 101 19.53 -74.37 -9.29
CA LEU A 101 20.41 -74.54 -10.46
C LEU A 101 21.82 -73.98 -10.18
N PHE A 102 21.89 -72.81 -9.55
CA PHE A 102 23.15 -72.16 -9.20
C PHE A 102 23.99 -72.96 -8.19
N LEU A 103 23.34 -73.57 -7.19
CA LEU A 103 24.02 -74.31 -6.12
C LEU A 103 24.37 -75.75 -6.51
N HIS A 104 23.46 -76.47 -7.18
CA HIS A 104 23.62 -77.89 -7.52
C HIS A 104 24.29 -78.16 -8.86
N ARG A 105 24.25 -77.19 -9.79
CA ARG A 105 24.94 -77.25 -11.10
C ARG A 105 24.75 -78.56 -11.90
N PRO A 106 23.51 -79.04 -12.13
CA PRO A 106 23.25 -80.19 -13.02
C PRO A 106 23.68 -79.91 -14.47
N GLU A 107 23.72 -80.93 -15.33
CA GLU A 107 24.06 -80.73 -16.76
C GLU A 107 23.15 -79.66 -17.39
N GLY A 108 23.75 -78.68 -18.08
CA GLY A 108 23.02 -77.57 -18.71
C GLY A 108 22.59 -76.43 -17.77
N TRP A 109 22.93 -76.46 -16.48
CA TRP A 109 22.48 -75.47 -15.49
C TRP A 109 22.75 -74.02 -15.87
N SER A 110 23.90 -73.74 -16.49
CA SER A 110 24.33 -72.37 -16.80
C SER A 110 23.49 -71.74 -17.90
N VAL A 111 23.05 -72.56 -18.86
CA VAL A 111 22.19 -72.10 -19.97
C VAL A 111 20.78 -71.85 -19.47
N GLU A 112 20.23 -72.78 -18.69
CA GLU A 112 18.89 -72.64 -18.11
C GLU A 112 18.81 -71.44 -17.15
N LEU A 113 19.79 -71.29 -16.27
CA LEU A 113 19.86 -70.15 -15.36
C LEU A 113 20.03 -68.82 -16.10
N GLY A 114 20.82 -68.81 -17.18
CA GLY A 114 20.97 -67.64 -18.05
C GLY A 114 19.64 -67.16 -18.61
N LEU A 115 18.85 -68.08 -19.19
CA LEU A 115 17.52 -67.78 -19.74
C LEU A 115 16.54 -67.30 -18.67
N LEU A 116 16.57 -67.87 -17.46
CA LEU A 116 15.70 -67.44 -16.36
C LEU A 116 16.05 -66.03 -15.88
N ILE A 117 17.35 -65.67 -15.82
CA ILE A 117 17.79 -64.31 -15.47
C ILE A 117 17.42 -63.32 -16.58
N GLU A 118 17.58 -63.69 -17.85
CA GLU A 118 17.18 -62.86 -18.99
C GLU A 118 15.68 -62.58 -18.98
N SER A 119 14.84 -63.62 -18.81
CA SER A 119 13.39 -63.47 -18.69
C SER A 119 13.00 -62.56 -17.51
N ALA A 120 13.66 -62.72 -16.35
CA ALA A 120 13.41 -61.86 -15.19
C ALA A 120 13.83 -60.40 -15.44
N ALA A 121 14.90 -60.17 -16.20
CA ALA A 121 15.33 -58.82 -16.57
C ALA A 121 14.33 -58.15 -17.52
N GLU A 122 13.83 -58.88 -18.52
CA GLU A 122 12.79 -58.39 -19.44
C GLU A 122 11.49 -58.04 -18.71
N ASP A 123 11.04 -58.87 -17.78
CA ASP A 123 9.85 -58.61 -16.96
C ASP A 123 10.00 -57.35 -16.09
N GLU A 124 11.19 -57.15 -15.49
CA GLU A 124 11.48 -55.96 -14.70
C GLU A 124 11.52 -54.70 -15.56
N GLU A 125 12.13 -54.76 -16.75
CA GLU A 125 12.18 -53.65 -17.69
C GLU A 125 10.76 -53.28 -18.17
N ALA A 126 9.93 -54.27 -18.52
CA ALA A 126 8.55 -54.06 -18.88
C ALA A 126 7.72 -53.46 -17.73
N ALA A 127 7.92 -53.93 -16.50
CA ALA A 127 7.27 -53.39 -15.31
C ALA A 127 7.72 -51.95 -15.01
N ALA A 128 9.01 -51.66 -15.17
CA ALA A 128 9.58 -50.32 -14.99
C ALA A 128 9.05 -49.35 -16.05
N ALA A 129 9.03 -49.76 -17.33
CA ALA A 129 8.44 -49.00 -18.42
C ALA A 129 6.95 -48.72 -18.17
N GLY A 130 6.19 -49.72 -17.73
CA GLY A 130 4.77 -49.56 -17.38
C GLY A 130 4.55 -48.67 -16.14
N ALA A 131 5.46 -48.68 -15.16
CA ALA A 131 5.44 -47.75 -14.04
C ALA A 131 5.75 -46.32 -14.47
N GLN A 132 6.79 -46.13 -15.30
CA GLN A 132 7.17 -44.84 -15.86
C GLN A 132 6.04 -44.25 -16.71
N GLY A 133 5.41 -45.05 -17.58
CA GLY A 133 4.25 -44.65 -18.38
C GLY A 133 3.10 -44.13 -17.51
N ARG A 134 2.68 -44.90 -16.50
CA ARG A 134 1.64 -44.47 -15.55
C ARG A 134 2.01 -43.20 -14.77
N THR A 135 3.28 -43.02 -14.40
CA THR A 135 3.71 -41.78 -13.75
C THR A 135 3.69 -40.58 -14.69
N ALA A 136 4.05 -40.77 -15.96
CA ALA A 136 3.99 -39.74 -16.99
C ALA A 136 2.55 -39.32 -17.28
N GLU A 137 1.64 -40.29 -17.45
CA GLU A 137 0.20 -40.05 -17.62
C GLU A 137 -0.39 -39.25 -16.45
N ARG A 138 -0.05 -39.64 -15.20
CA ARG A 138 -0.50 -38.89 -14.02
C ARG A 138 0.03 -37.46 -13.99
N ARG A 139 1.29 -37.24 -14.36
CA ARG A 139 1.88 -35.89 -14.46
C ARG A 139 1.21 -35.06 -15.55
N LEU A 140 0.88 -35.66 -16.68
CA LEU A 140 0.17 -35.01 -17.77
C LEU A 140 -1.24 -34.60 -17.33
N ALA A 141 -2.00 -35.51 -16.70
CA ALA A 141 -3.32 -35.20 -16.17
C ALA A 141 -3.29 -34.07 -15.13
N GLN A 142 -2.30 -34.07 -14.23
CA GLN A 142 -2.10 -32.99 -13.25
C GLN A 142 -1.77 -31.65 -13.93
N ALA A 143 -0.96 -31.68 -14.99
CA ALA A 143 -0.62 -30.47 -15.75
C ALA A 143 -1.83 -29.92 -16.51
N GLU A 144 -2.66 -30.78 -17.09
CA GLU A 144 -3.91 -30.40 -17.75
C GLU A 144 -4.92 -29.79 -16.77
N GLU A 145 -5.06 -30.36 -15.58
CA GLU A 145 -5.91 -29.82 -14.52
C GLU A 145 -5.41 -28.45 -14.03
N ALA A 146 -4.10 -28.30 -13.85
CA ALA A 146 -3.50 -27.00 -13.50
C ALA A 146 -3.73 -25.96 -14.59
N LEU A 147 -3.61 -26.34 -15.86
CA LEU A 147 -3.86 -25.45 -17.00
C LEU A 147 -5.33 -25.04 -17.09
N ALA A 148 -6.26 -25.94 -16.78
CA ALA A 148 -7.68 -25.62 -16.70
C ALA A 148 -7.95 -24.57 -15.60
N ARG A 149 -7.41 -24.78 -14.39
CA ARG A 149 -7.52 -23.82 -13.28
C ARG A 149 -6.97 -22.44 -13.63
N LEU A 150 -5.77 -22.38 -14.22
CA LEU A 150 -5.15 -21.12 -14.62
C LEU A 150 -5.96 -20.39 -15.70
N LYS A 151 -6.63 -21.11 -16.60
CA LYS A 151 -7.52 -20.50 -17.59
C LYS A 151 -8.75 -19.87 -16.94
N ASP A 152 -9.33 -20.55 -15.95
CA ASP A 152 -10.49 -20.04 -15.21
C ASP A 152 -10.10 -18.79 -14.39
N GLU A 153 -8.96 -18.84 -13.69
CA GLU A 153 -8.41 -17.69 -12.95
C GLU A 153 -8.13 -16.50 -13.87
N LEU A 154 -7.57 -16.74 -15.07
CA LEU A 154 -7.34 -15.69 -16.06
C LEU A 154 -8.65 -15.08 -16.56
N ALA A 155 -9.68 -15.90 -16.80
CA ALA A 155 -10.99 -15.40 -17.22
C ALA A 155 -11.63 -14.52 -16.14
N GLU A 156 -11.56 -14.93 -14.88
CA GLU A 156 -12.04 -14.14 -13.73
C GLU A 156 -11.27 -12.83 -13.58
N ALA A 157 -9.94 -12.87 -13.69
CA ALA A 157 -9.09 -11.68 -13.64
C ALA A 157 -9.40 -10.69 -14.78
N LEU A 158 -9.70 -11.18 -15.99
CA LEU A 158 -10.08 -10.34 -17.12
C LEU A 158 -11.44 -9.65 -16.90
N GLU A 159 -12.44 -10.37 -16.37
CA GLU A 159 -13.73 -9.76 -16.02
C GLU A 159 -13.61 -8.75 -14.87
N ALA A 160 -12.82 -9.06 -13.86
CA ALA A 160 -12.51 -8.12 -12.78
C ALA A 160 -11.81 -6.86 -13.30
N ALA A 161 -10.85 -7.01 -14.23
CA ALA A 161 -10.17 -5.89 -14.86
C ALA A 161 -11.13 -5.02 -15.68
N LYS A 162 -12.05 -5.62 -16.46
CA LYS A 162 -13.10 -4.87 -17.18
C LYS A 162 -13.97 -4.09 -16.19
N GLY A 163 -14.46 -4.73 -15.13
CA GLY A 163 -15.26 -4.06 -14.10
C GLY A 163 -14.53 -2.89 -13.45
N ALA A 164 -13.23 -3.06 -13.14
CA ALA A 164 -12.40 -1.97 -12.60
C ALA A 164 -12.24 -0.80 -13.58
N THR A 165 -12.07 -1.08 -14.88
CA THR A 165 -11.97 -0.02 -15.89
C THR A 165 -13.28 0.76 -16.06
N GLU A 166 -14.42 0.08 -15.99
CA GLU A 166 -15.75 0.72 -16.05
C GLU A 166 -16.01 1.57 -14.81
N ALA A 167 -15.66 1.07 -13.62
CA ALA A 167 -15.77 1.82 -12.36
C ALA A 167 -14.89 3.09 -12.40
N LEU A 168 -13.65 2.98 -12.88
CA LEU A 168 -12.76 4.13 -13.03
C LEU A 168 -13.30 5.14 -14.05
N ALA A 169 -13.91 4.68 -15.14
CA ALA A 169 -14.56 5.56 -16.11
C ALA A 169 -15.76 6.29 -15.50
N ALA A 170 -16.57 5.59 -14.69
CA ALA A 170 -17.69 6.19 -13.97
C ALA A 170 -17.24 7.23 -12.94
N GLU A 171 -16.18 6.95 -12.18
CA GLU A 171 -15.61 7.90 -11.21
C GLU A 171 -15.05 9.15 -11.92
N ARG A 172 -14.34 8.98 -13.04
CA ARG A 172 -13.85 10.11 -13.85
C ARG A 172 -15.01 10.95 -14.40
N ALA A 173 -16.08 10.32 -14.88
CA ALA A 173 -17.25 11.04 -15.35
C ALA A 173 -17.94 11.82 -14.21
N ALA A 174 -18.06 11.22 -13.02
CA ALA A 174 -18.58 11.90 -11.84
C ALA A 174 -17.69 13.08 -11.41
N GLY A 175 -16.37 12.90 -11.43
CA GLY A 175 -15.39 13.94 -11.15
C GLY A 175 -15.50 15.12 -12.13
N LEU A 176 -15.62 14.86 -13.42
CA LEU A 176 -15.86 15.91 -14.43
C LEU A 176 -17.19 16.64 -14.19
N GLY A 177 -18.24 15.91 -13.81
CA GLY A 177 -19.53 16.49 -13.46
C GLY A 177 -19.45 17.43 -12.25
N LEU A 178 -18.71 17.04 -11.21
CA LEU A 178 -18.49 17.88 -10.01
C LEU A 178 -17.67 19.13 -10.33
N HIS A 179 -16.62 19.02 -11.17
CA HIS A 179 -15.86 20.19 -11.61
C HIS A 179 -16.73 21.16 -12.41
N ALA A 180 -17.57 20.66 -13.33
CA ALA A 180 -18.50 21.50 -14.07
C ALA A 180 -19.51 22.22 -13.16
N GLN A 181 -20.00 21.54 -12.11
CA GLN A 181 -20.88 22.17 -11.11
C GLN A 181 -20.15 23.23 -10.29
N HIS A 182 -18.90 22.97 -9.90
CA HIS A 182 -18.07 23.95 -9.20
C HIS A 182 -17.87 25.20 -10.05
N ASP A 183 -17.50 25.05 -11.32
CA ASP A 183 -17.30 26.17 -12.25
C ASP A 183 -18.59 26.99 -12.44
N GLN A 184 -19.75 26.32 -12.53
CA GLN A 184 -21.05 26.99 -12.59
C GLN A 184 -21.36 27.78 -11.32
N LEU A 185 -21.08 27.21 -10.14
CA LEU A 185 -21.28 27.89 -8.86
C LEU A 185 -20.34 29.08 -8.72
N GLU A 186 -19.08 28.95 -9.12
CA GLU A 186 -18.11 30.03 -9.10
C GLU A 186 -18.54 31.20 -10.00
N GLN A 187 -18.99 30.91 -11.22
CA GLN A 187 -19.57 31.91 -12.12
C GLN A 187 -20.81 32.59 -11.50
N ARG A 188 -21.67 31.83 -10.82
CA ARG A 188 -22.86 32.39 -10.17
C ARG A 188 -22.50 33.29 -8.99
N VAL A 189 -21.50 32.92 -8.19
CA VAL A 189 -20.98 33.76 -7.10
C VAL A 189 -20.41 35.06 -7.68
N GLN A 190 -19.58 34.98 -8.71
CA GLN A 190 -19.03 36.17 -9.37
C GLN A 190 -20.13 37.10 -9.91
N GLN A 191 -21.19 36.53 -10.51
CA GLN A 191 -22.34 37.30 -10.98
C GLN A 191 -23.07 38.01 -9.82
N LEU A 192 -23.35 37.28 -8.73
CA LEU A 192 -24.01 37.85 -7.55
C LEU A 192 -23.16 38.94 -6.89
N GLU A 193 -21.83 38.79 -6.88
CA GLU A 193 -20.92 39.83 -6.41
C GLU A 193 -20.98 41.09 -7.27
N GLN A 194 -21.04 40.95 -8.60
CA GLN A 194 -21.21 42.07 -9.52
C GLN A 194 -22.56 42.77 -9.31
N GLU A 195 -23.65 42.01 -9.20
CA GLU A 195 -24.99 42.54 -8.89
C GLU A 195 -24.99 43.30 -7.56
N ARG A 196 -24.36 42.75 -6.51
CA ARG A 196 -24.20 43.42 -5.21
C ARG A 196 -23.42 44.72 -5.33
N GLN A 197 -22.30 44.73 -6.07
CA GLN A 197 -21.50 45.94 -6.27
C GLN A 197 -22.29 47.03 -7.00
N GLN A 198 -23.09 46.66 -8.00
CA GLN A 198 -23.97 47.58 -8.71
C GLN A 198 -25.06 48.15 -7.78
N ALA A 199 -25.69 47.30 -6.97
CA ALA A 199 -26.69 47.72 -5.98
C ALA A 199 -26.11 48.66 -4.92
N VAL A 200 -24.90 48.41 -4.42
CA VAL A 200 -24.22 49.30 -3.48
C VAL A 200 -23.91 50.66 -4.11
N ARG A 201 -23.47 50.67 -5.39
CA ARG A 201 -23.24 51.93 -6.13
C ARG A 201 -24.53 52.72 -6.30
N SER A 202 -25.61 52.07 -6.73
CA SER A 202 -26.91 52.75 -6.93
C SER A 202 -27.49 53.28 -5.62
N MET A 203 -27.30 52.56 -4.51
CA MET A 203 -27.68 53.01 -3.17
C MET A 203 -26.89 54.26 -2.77
N LYS A 204 -25.56 54.26 -2.95
CA LYS A 204 -24.72 55.45 -2.66
C LYS A 204 -25.12 56.66 -3.51
N ASP A 205 -25.45 56.45 -4.78
CA ASP A 205 -25.89 57.54 -5.66
C ASP A 205 -27.29 58.04 -5.30
N ALA A 206 -28.18 57.15 -4.83
CA ALA A 206 -29.48 57.55 -4.28
C ALA A 206 -29.33 58.35 -2.99
N GLU A 207 -28.45 57.92 -2.08
CA GLU A 207 -28.13 58.61 -0.83
C GLU A 207 -27.58 60.03 -1.09
N LYS A 208 -26.61 60.17 -2.01
CA LYS A 208 -26.11 61.49 -2.43
C LYS A 208 -27.20 62.38 -3.02
N ARG A 209 -28.10 61.84 -3.85
CA ARG A 209 -29.22 62.61 -4.40
C ARG A 209 -30.23 63.02 -3.33
N ALA A 210 -30.43 62.19 -2.31
CA ALA A 210 -31.28 62.52 -1.17
C ALA A 210 -30.65 63.61 -0.30
N SER A 211 -29.33 63.56 -0.06
CA SER A 211 -28.63 64.58 0.72
C SER A 211 -28.66 65.95 0.03
N VAL A 212 -28.46 66.00 -1.30
CA VAL A 212 -28.58 67.25 -2.07
C VAL A 212 -29.99 67.84 -1.97
N ARG A 213 -31.03 67.02 -2.16
CA ARG A 213 -32.43 67.48 -2.04
C ARG A 213 -32.78 67.96 -0.63
N LEU A 214 -32.22 67.33 0.41
CA LEU A 214 -32.41 67.77 1.80
C LEU A 214 -31.81 69.17 2.02
N GLU A 215 -30.59 69.42 1.51
CA GLU A 215 -29.96 70.74 1.59
C GLU A 215 -30.73 71.80 0.77
N GLU A 216 -31.18 71.47 -0.43
CA GLU A 216 -32.05 72.35 -1.22
C GLU A 216 -33.36 72.70 -0.47
N SER A 217 -33.99 71.70 0.16
CA SER A 217 -35.18 71.92 0.98
C SER A 217 -34.89 72.81 2.19
N ARG A 218 -33.75 72.62 2.88
CA ARG A 218 -33.33 73.47 4.01
C ARG A 218 -33.15 74.92 3.55
N LEU A 219 -32.47 75.13 2.43
CA LEU A 219 -32.29 76.47 1.85
C LEU A 219 -33.63 77.09 1.45
N ALA A 220 -34.54 76.32 0.85
CA ALA A 220 -35.88 76.80 0.51
C ALA A 220 -36.69 77.22 1.74
N THR A 221 -36.66 76.42 2.83
CA THR A 221 -37.28 76.79 4.11
C THR A 221 -36.68 78.07 4.66
N SER A 222 -35.33 78.21 4.70
CA SER A 222 -34.69 79.43 5.19
C SER A 222 -35.06 80.69 4.39
N ARG A 223 -35.27 80.56 3.07
CA ARG A 223 -35.73 81.66 2.21
C ARG A 223 -37.20 82.01 2.47
N ALA A 224 -38.04 81.00 2.71
CA ALA A 224 -39.44 81.20 3.07
C ALA A 224 -39.55 81.95 4.40
N ASP A 225 -38.79 81.52 5.42
CA ASP A 225 -38.75 82.20 6.73
C ASP A 225 -38.27 83.66 6.58
N ALA A 226 -37.25 83.92 5.76
CA ALA A 226 -36.78 85.29 5.49
C ALA A 226 -37.83 86.14 4.76
N ALA A 227 -38.58 85.57 3.81
CA ALA A 227 -39.66 86.25 3.12
C ALA A 227 -40.83 86.56 4.07
N GLU A 228 -41.16 85.65 4.98
CA GLU A 228 -42.19 85.86 6.01
C GLU A 228 -41.79 86.98 6.99
N GLN A 229 -40.52 87.05 7.39
CA GLN A 229 -39.98 88.17 8.17
C GLN A 229 -40.07 89.50 7.40
N GLN A 230 -39.75 89.51 6.10
CA GLN A 230 -39.89 90.72 5.27
C GLN A 230 -41.35 91.17 5.12
N LEU A 231 -42.28 90.23 4.95
CA LEU A 231 -43.72 90.54 4.91
C LEU A 231 -44.19 91.14 6.23
N THR A 232 -43.79 90.55 7.36
CA THR A 232 -44.13 91.06 8.69
C THR A 232 -43.58 92.48 8.91
N GLU A 233 -42.35 92.75 8.45
CA GLU A 233 -41.74 94.09 8.48
C GLU A 233 -42.49 95.09 7.58
N LEU A 234 -42.84 94.69 6.35
CA LEU A 234 -43.62 95.54 5.44
C LEU A 234 -45.04 95.80 5.95
N GLU A 235 -45.69 94.82 6.58
CA GLU A 235 -46.98 94.98 7.24
C GLU A 235 -46.88 95.93 8.43
N ALA A 236 -45.80 95.85 9.22
CA ALA A 236 -45.53 96.82 10.29
C ALA A 236 -45.32 98.23 9.73
N GLN A 237 -44.54 98.39 8.66
CA GLN A 237 -44.34 99.67 7.98
C GLN A 237 -45.65 100.23 7.40
N ARG A 238 -46.48 99.37 6.78
CA ARG A 238 -47.79 99.75 6.26
C ARG A 238 -48.75 100.13 7.37
N ALA A 239 -48.77 99.42 8.50
CA ALA A 239 -49.58 99.78 9.66
C ALA A 239 -49.18 101.17 10.22
N VAL A 240 -47.89 101.52 10.20
CA VAL A 240 -47.43 102.88 10.54
C VAL A 240 -47.93 103.92 9.55
N VAL A 241 -47.91 103.63 8.24
CA VAL A 241 -48.44 104.53 7.19
C VAL A 241 -49.97 104.67 7.25
N ASP A 242 -50.70 103.57 7.45
CA ASP A 242 -52.15 103.57 7.58
C ASP A 242 -52.59 104.28 8.88
N ALA A 243 -51.83 104.14 9.98
CA ALA A 243 -52.04 104.94 11.19
C ALA A 243 -51.78 106.45 10.97
N ALA A 244 -50.82 106.82 10.12
CA ALA A 244 -50.61 108.20 9.67
C ALA A 244 -51.72 108.69 8.72
N ALA A 245 -52.28 107.82 7.87
CA ALA A 245 -53.40 108.14 6.99
C ALA A 245 -54.72 108.35 7.76
N ILE A 246 -54.96 107.56 8.83
CA ILE A 246 -56.11 107.73 9.74
C ILE A 246 -56.04 109.06 10.51
N HIS A 247 -54.87 109.69 10.64
CA HIS A 247 -54.72 111.04 11.20
C HIS A 247 -54.94 112.19 10.21
N THR A 248 -55.26 111.93 8.92
CA THR A 248 -55.38 113.00 7.91
C THR A 248 -56.70 113.03 7.13
N SER A 249 -57.66 112.12 7.36
CA SER A 249 -58.99 112.26 6.75
C SER A 249 -60.09 111.51 7.51
N ALA A 250 -60.86 112.27 8.29
CA ALA A 250 -62.14 111.84 8.87
C ALA A 250 -63.18 112.95 8.62
N ALA A 251 -63.93 112.85 7.52
CA ALA A 251 -65.28 113.40 7.33
C ALA A 251 -65.73 113.15 5.86
N ASP A 252 -66.67 112.22 5.62
CA ASP A 252 -68.06 112.51 5.21
C ASP A 252 -68.77 111.23 4.71
N LEU A 253 -70.07 111.09 5.05
CA LEU A 253 -71.02 110.05 4.59
C LEU A 253 -71.89 110.65 3.45
N PRO A 254 -72.48 109.90 2.49
CA PRO A 254 -73.67 109.06 2.78
C PRO A 254 -74.08 107.91 1.78
N ALA A 255 -75.03 107.09 2.26
CA ALA A 255 -76.19 106.43 1.59
C ALA A 255 -76.03 105.37 0.46
N GLU A 256 -76.88 104.31 0.58
CA GLU A 256 -77.00 103.08 -0.22
C GLU A 256 -77.52 103.25 -1.68
N PRO A 257 -77.51 102.18 -2.53
CA PRO A 257 -78.58 101.16 -2.50
C PRO A 257 -78.15 99.69 -2.68
N LEU A 258 -79.02 98.81 -2.17
CA LEU A 258 -79.05 97.36 -2.38
C LEU A 258 -79.22 96.97 -3.86
N ALA A 259 -78.38 96.04 -4.34
CA ALA A 259 -78.61 95.24 -5.54
C ALA A 259 -78.06 93.82 -5.32
N GLU A 260 -78.93 92.85 -5.60
CA GLU A 260 -78.82 91.42 -5.32
C GLU A 260 -77.60 90.76 -6.00
N ALA A 261 -76.79 90.05 -5.21
CA ALA A 261 -75.74 89.16 -5.69
C ALA A 261 -76.14 87.72 -5.37
N SER A 262 -76.29 86.94 -6.42
CA SER A 262 -76.59 85.51 -6.42
C SER A 262 -75.47 84.69 -5.78
N GLU A 263 -75.85 83.72 -4.95
CA GLU A 263 -75.01 82.57 -4.59
C GLU A 263 -74.60 81.78 -5.86
N PRO A 264 -73.44 81.10 -5.84
CA PRO A 264 -73.47 79.72 -5.34
C PRO A 264 -72.31 79.36 -4.41
N GLU A 265 -72.63 78.43 -3.52
CA GLU A 265 -71.78 77.64 -2.62
C GLU A 265 -70.36 77.34 -3.15
N GLU A 266 -69.34 77.63 -2.32
CA GLU A 266 -68.02 77.01 -2.42
C GLU A 266 -67.75 76.23 -1.11
N PRO A 267 -67.51 74.91 -1.17
CA PRO A 267 -67.42 74.06 0.01
C PRO A 267 -66.10 74.26 0.77
N LEU A 268 -66.19 74.07 2.08
CA LEU A 268 -65.09 73.93 3.04
C LEU A 268 -63.87 73.26 2.42
N ARG A 269 -62.79 74.03 2.18
CA ARG A 269 -61.48 73.44 1.89
C ARG A 269 -60.94 72.78 3.16
N PRO A 270 -60.69 71.46 3.18
CA PRO A 270 -59.93 70.85 4.26
C PRO A 270 -58.50 71.41 4.21
N ARG A 271 -58.01 71.82 5.37
CA ARG A 271 -56.61 72.16 5.63
C ARG A 271 -55.73 71.04 5.06
N ALA A 272 -54.97 71.34 4.02
CA ALA A 272 -54.09 70.39 3.35
C ALA A 272 -53.18 69.74 4.41
N ALA A 273 -53.38 68.45 4.62
CA ALA A 273 -52.44 67.63 5.36
C ALA A 273 -51.11 67.66 4.60
N ARG A 274 -50.03 67.91 5.32
CA ARG A 274 -48.66 67.81 4.81
C ARG A 274 -48.50 66.44 4.14
N PRO A 275 -47.93 66.34 2.93
CA PRO A 275 -47.68 65.03 2.32
C PRO A 275 -46.69 64.26 3.19
N SER A 276 -47.09 63.06 3.64
CA SER A 276 -46.20 62.13 4.31
C SER A 276 -45.14 61.65 3.33
N VAL A 277 -43.87 61.70 3.76
CA VAL A 277 -42.62 61.54 3.00
C VAL A 277 -42.39 60.13 2.39
N TRP A 278 -43.41 59.26 2.35
CA TRP A 278 -43.25 57.84 1.98
C TRP A 278 -44.37 57.35 1.08
N GLU A 279 -44.56 57.99 -0.07
CA GLU A 279 -45.45 57.47 -1.10
C GLU A 279 -44.69 56.40 -1.92
N GLY A 280 -45.10 55.13 -1.80
CA GLY A 280 -44.57 54.00 -2.57
C GLY A 280 -43.85 52.90 -1.79
N VAL A 281 -43.60 53.09 -0.49
CA VAL A 281 -43.06 52.03 0.39
C VAL A 281 -44.19 51.52 1.29
N ASP A 282 -44.69 50.32 0.99
CA ASP A 282 -45.66 49.64 1.84
C ASP A 282 -44.96 49.16 3.13
N PRO A 283 -45.25 49.75 4.30
CA PRO A 283 -44.58 49.42 5.56
C PRO A 283 -44.76 47.94 5.92
N SER A 284 -45.86 47.32 5.47
CA SER A 284 -46.15 45.90 5.68
C SER A 284 -45.15 44.99 4.95
N LYS A 285 -44.63 45.41 3.79
CA LYS A 285 -43.62 44.66 3.03
C LYS A 285 -42.23 44.78 3.65
N VAL A 286 -41.91 45.94 4.20
CA VAL A 286 -40.66 46.15 4.95
C VAL A 286 -40.67 45.31 6.22
N GLU A 287 -41.78 45.28 6.95
CA GLU A 287 -41.92 44.46 8.15
C GLU A 287 -41.82 42.96 7.84
N ALA A 288 -42.41 42.49 6.73
CA ALA A 288 -42.29 41.12 6.27
C ALA A 288 -40.85 40.73 5.89
N ALA A 289 -40.13 41.63 5.19
CA ALA A 289 -38.73 41.42 4.82
C ALA A 289 -37.82 41.36 6.06
N VAL A 290 -38.04 42.24 7.04
CA VAL A 290 -37.30 42.24 8.31
C VAL A 290 -37.60 40.95 9.10
N ARG A 291 -38.84 40.48 9.14
CA ARG A 291 -39.20 39.19 9.77
C ARG A 291 -38.54 38.00 9.09
N GLN A 292 -38.49 37.96 7.75
CA GLN A 292 -37.79 36.91 7.01
C GLN A 292 -36.29 36.92 7.27
N ALA A 293 -35.66 38.09 7.30
CA ALA A 293 -34.25 38.22 7.62
C ALA A 293 -33.93 37.76 9.05
N ALA A 294 -34.79 38.09 10.02
CA ALA A 294 -34.64 37.65 11.42
C ALA A 294 -34.75 36.11 11.56
N LEU A 295 -35.69 35.47 10.84
CA LEU A 295 -35.82 34.01 10.84
C LEU A 295 -34.62 33.32 10.18
N ALA A 296 -34.12 33.85 9.06
CA ALA A 296 -32.93 33.32 8.41
C ALA A 296 -31.68 33.43 9.30
N ALA A 297 -31.52 34.54 10.02
CA ALA A 297 -30.44 34.73 10.98
C ALA A 297 -30.53 33.75 12.17
N ALA A 298 -31.74 33.46 12.65
CA ALA A 298 -31.95 32.49 13.73
C ALA A 298 -31.57 31.06 13.32
N VAL A 299 -31.98 30.62 12.12
CA VAL A 299 -31.63 29.29 11.57
C VAL A 299 -30.12 29.17 11.36
N LEU A 300 -29.46 30.22 10.86
CA LEU A 300 -28.02 30.22 10.68
C LEU A 300 -27.28 30.18 12.03
N GLY A 301 -27.81 30.86 13.05
CA GLY A 301 -27.30 30.77 14.42
C GLY A 301 -27.41 29.36 15.02
N GLU A 302 -28.52 28.66 14.76
CA GLU A 302 -28.72 27.27 15.20
C GLU A 302 -27.76 26.31 14.50
N GLN A 303 -27.59 26.45 13.17
CA GLN A 303 -26.65 25.63 12.41
C GLN A 303 -25.18 25.86 12.82
N LEU A 304 -24.79 27.10 13.10
CA LEU A 304 -23.47 27.40 13.65
C LEU A 304 -23.28 26.86 15.07
N GLY A 305 -24.34 26.83 15.90
CA GLY A 305 -24.32 26.23 17.22
C GLY A 305 -24.06 24.71 17.21
N VAL A 306 -24.70 24.00 16.27
CA VAL A 306 -24.47 22.55 16.05
C VAL A 306 -23.04 22.29 15.58
N LEU A 307 -22.51 23.13 14.68
CA LEU A 307 -21.12 23.02 14.22
C LEU A 307 -20.10 23.31 15.35
N ALA A 308 -20.39 24.28 16.22
CA ALA A 308 -19.54 24.60 17.36
C ALA A 308 -19.49 23.44 18.39
N GLN A 309 -20.61 22.73 18.59
CA GLN A 309 -20.68 21.58 19.49
C GLN A 309 -19.94 20.35 18.95
N SER A 310 -19.85 20.18 17.63
CA SER A 310 -19.08 19.07 17.03
C SER A 310 -17.57 19.32 17.02
N ILE A 311 -17.13 20.59 16.99
CA ILE A 311 -15.70 20.97 16.98
C ILE A 311 -15.13 21.09 18.41
N SER A 312 -15.96 21.42 19.41
CA SER A 312 -15.54 21.58 20.81
C SER A 312 -14.76 20.40 21.43
N PRO A 313 -15.13 19.12 21.24
CA PRO A 313 -14.34 18.01 21.80
C PRO A 313 -12.97 17.85 21.12
N ALA A 314 -12.85 18.18 19.83
CA ALA A 314 -11.58 18.11 19.09
C ALA A 314 -10.59 19.20 19.51
N VAL A 315 -11.09 20.37 19.90
CA VAL A 315 -10.26 21.48 20.42
C VAL A 315 -9.86 21.23 21.87
N ALA A 316 -10.73 20.63 22.69
CA ALA A 316 -10.40 20.26 24.07
C ALA A 316 -9.33 19.15 24.15
N GLU A 317 -9.35 18.16 23.25
CA GLU A 317 -8.30 17.13 23.15
C GLU A 317 -6.96 17.68 22.66
N ALA A 318 -6.98 18.73 21.81
CA ALA A 318 -5.76 19.39 21.34
C ALA A 318 -5.08 20.19 22.45
N ASP A 319 -5.85 20.90 23.29
CA ASP A 319 -5.32 21.65 24.45
C ASP A 319 -4.79 20.72 25.55
N MET A 320 -5.40 19.55 25.76
CA MET A 320 -4.94 18.58 26.77
C MET A 320 -3.62 17.90 26.38
N ARG A 321 -3.36 17.73 25.07
CA ARG A 321 -2.08 17.19 24.55
C ARG A 321 -0.95 18.21 24.63
N LEU A 322 -1.24 19.50 24.44
CA LEU A 322 -0.25 20.57 24.62
C LEU A 322 0.18 20.75 26.09
N ALA A 323 -0.70 20.41 27.05
CA ALA A 323 -0.42 20.52 28.48
C ALA A 323 0.45 19.35 29.04
N SER A 324 0.54 18.22 28.34
CA SER A 324 1.29 17.04 28.79
C SER A 324 2.76 16.99 28.31
N GLU A 325 3.19 17.90 27.42
CA GLU A 325 4.52 17.93 26.81
C GLU A 325 5.38 19.13 27.26
N GLN A 326 5.41 19.41 28.57
CA GLN A 326 6.38 20.35 29.18
C GLN A 326 7.24 19.61 30.21
N PRO A 327 8.58 19.62 30.08
CA PRO A 327 9.48 18.86 30.95
C PRO A 327 9.69 19.60 32.28
N SER A 328 9.28 18.98 33.39
CA SER A 328 9.63 19.48 34.73
C SER A 328 11.08 19.15 35.05
N SER A 329 11.83 20.22 35.36
CA SER A 329 13.16 20.17 35.95
C SER A 329 13.03 20.54 37.42
N ASN A 330 13.56 19.71 38.33
CA ASN A 330 14.52 20.17 39.34
C ASN A 330 15.15 19.04 40.19
N PRO A 331 16.33 19.30 40.80
CA PRO A 331 17.27 18.33 41.36
C PRO A 331 17.25 18.28 42.91
N THR A 332 17.94 17.29 43.50
CA THR A 332 18.81 17.32 44.73
C THR A 332 19.09 15.88 45.21
N SER A 333 20.35 15.38 45.12
CA SER A 333 21.34 15.13 46.22
C SER A 333 20.82 14.27 47.38
N SER A 334 21.46 13.25 47.95
CA SER A 334 22.84 12.73 48.09
C SER A 334 22.71 11.21 48.42
N ASP A 335 23.68 10.30 48.42
CA ASP A 335 25.05 10.30 48.94
C ASP A 335 25.70 8.91 48.68
N SER A 336 27.02 8.79 48.84
CA SER A 336 27.88 7.56 48.86
C SER A 336 28.36 7.04 47.49
N ALA A 337 29.53 7.44 46.98
CA ALA A 337 30.89 7.07 47.37
C ALA A 337 31.39 5.72 46.80
N ASP A 338 32.19 5.89 45.75
CA ASP A 338 33.48 5.24 45.49
C ASP A 338 33.56 3.80 44.95
N SER A 339 34.45 3.68 43.94
CA SER A 339 35.12 2.46 43.46
C SER A 339 34.41 1.54 42.44
N ALA A 340 34.03 2.07 41.27
CA ALA A 340 33.93 1.26 40.04
C ALA A 340 34.25 2.02 38.73
N ASP A 341 34.89 3.19 38.85
CA ASP A 341 35.01 4.24 37.83
C ASP A 341 36.04 3.96 36.71
N SER A 342 36.21 2.69 36.33
CA SER A 342 37.08 2.30 35.22
C SER A 342 36.52 1.17 34.35
N ALA A 343 35.39 0.56 34.73
CA ALA A 343 34.71 -0.47 33.92
C ALA A 343 33.46 0.05 33.18
N GLU A 344 32.88 1.17 33.63
CA GLU A 344 31.57 1.65 33.14
C GLU A 344 31.66 2.58 31.91
N LEU A 345 32.84 3.13 31.61
CA LEU A 345 33.09 3.97 30.42
C LEU A 345 33.10 3.19 29.08
N LEU A 346 33.02 1.84 29.13
CA LEU A 346 32.79 0.99 27.96
C LEU A 346 31.30 0.66 27.73
N ALA A 347 30.41 1.10 28.63
CA ALA A 347 28.99 0.74 28.63
C ALA A 347 28.10 1.98 28.49
N ARG A 348 28.10 2.59 27.29
CA ARG A 348 26.96 3.37 26.75
C ARG A 348 27.17 3.63 25.26
N ARG A 349 27.45 2.55 24.51
CA ARG A 349 27.22 2.60 23.07
C ARG A 349 25.70 2.70 22.89
N PRO A 350 25.18 3.68 22.12
CA PRO A 350 23.75 3.73 21.85
C PRO A 350 23.29 2.37 21.31
N PRO A 351 22.06 1.93 21.62
CA PRO A 351 21.52 0.68 21.07
C PRO A 351 21.72 0.70 19.56
N ARG A 352 22.26 -0.38 19.01
CA ARG A 352 22.49 -0.52 17.57
C ARG A 352 21.45 -1.48 17.02
N ARG A 353 20.82 -1.11 15.90
CA ARG A 353 19.96 -2.01 15.14
C ARG A 353 20.75 -3.27 14.74
N THR A 354 20.12 -4.42 14.82
CA THR A 354 20.72 -5.69 14.36
C THR A 354 20.14 -6.04 12.99
N PRO A 355 20.96 -6.24 11.95
CA PRO A 355 20.46 -6.61 10.64
C PRO A 355 19.82 -8.01 10.69
N LEU A 356 18.72 -8.18 9.97
CA LEU A 356 18.03 -9.46 9.83
C LEU A 356 18.95 -10.48 9.18
N ARG A 357 18.94 -11.70 9.73
CA ARG A 357 19.64 -12.84 9.14
C ARG A 357 18.69 -13.58 8.20
N LEU A 358 19.17 -13.90 7.00
CA LEU A 358 18.47 -14.78 6.09
C LEU A 358 18.30 -16.19 6.69
N LEU A 359 17.22 -16.88 6.34
CA LEU A 359 16.96 -18.25 6.79
C LEU A 359 17.91 -19.19 6.04
N ARG A 360 18.18 -20.37 6.61
CA ARG A 360 19.10 -21.35 6.01
C ARG A 360 18.61 -21.71 4.59
N GLY A 361 19.39 -21.33 3.57
CA GLY A 361 19.13 -21.64 2.16
C GLY A 361 19.06 -20.41 1.25
N ALA A 362 18.79 -19.22 1.79
CA ALA A 362 18.82 -17.98 1.02
C ALA A 362 20.25 -17.39 0.97
N ILE A 363 20.66 -16.93 -0.20
CA ILE A 363 21.98 -16.34 -0.44
C ILE A 363 21.85 -14.83 -0.28
N ASP A 364 22.77 -14.20 0.45
CA ASP A 364 22.83 -12.74 0.56
C ASP A 364 22.94 -12.12 -0.83
N GLY A 365 21.91 -11.34 -1.18
CA GLY A 365 21.83 -10.67 -2.47
C GLY A 365 21.21 -11.48 -3.62
N SER A 366 20.62 -12.65 -3.36
CA SER A 366 19.73 -13.30 -4.32
C SER A 366 18.30 -12.72 -4.24
N PRO A 367 17.50 -12.82 -5.31
CA PRO A 367 16.09 -12.39 -5.30
C PRO A 367 15.29 -13.05 -4.17
N GLU A 368 15.51 -14.34 -3.93
CA GLU A 368 14.84 -15.10 -2.87
C GLU A 368 15.21 -14.58 -1.48
N GLY A 369 16.46 -14.14 -1.28
CA GLY A 369 16.90 -13.51 -0.03
C GLY A 369 16.20 -12.17 0.21
N VAL A 370 16.01 -11.38 -0.85
CA VAL A 370 15.30 -10.08 -0.75
C VAL A 370 13.82 -10.28 -0.48
N GLU A 371 13.16 -11.23 -1.15
CA GLU A 371 11.76 -11.61 -0.86
C GLU A 371 11.58 -12.05 0.60
N GLN A 372 12.54 -12.82 1.11
CA GLN A 372 12.51 -13.28 2.50
C GLN A 372 12.65 -12.12 3.49
N LEU A 373 13.51 -11.13 3.20
CA LEU A 373 13.61 -9.92 4.02
C LEU A 373 12.29 -9.14 4.00
N LEU A 374 11.75 -8.89 2.81
CA LEU A 374 10.50 -8.13 2.61
C LEU A 374 9.27 -8.79 3.24
N SER A 375 9.28 -10.11 3.40
CA SER A 375 8.23 -10.87 4.08
C SER A 375 8.23 -10.69 5.61
N THR A 376 9.22 -9.98 6.17
CA THR A 376 9.32 -9.76 7.61
C THR A 376 8.25 -8.75 8.06
N PRO A 377 7.42 -9.07 9.08
CA PRO A 377 6.41 -8.14 9.58
C PRO A 377 7.01 -6.82 10.05
N GLN A 378 6.31 -5.71 9.76
CA GLN A 378 6.67 -4.35 10.18
C GLN A 378 8.04 -3.86 9.68
N ILE A 379 8.54 -4.44 8.58
CA ILE A 379 9.79 -3.98 8.00
C ILE A 379 9.65 -2.62 7.33
N ILE A 380 10.65 -1.75 7.55
CA ILE A 380 10.72 -0.44 6.88
C ILE A 380 11.69 -0.56 5.72
N LEU A 381 11.20 -0.20 4.52
CA LEU A 381 12.04 -0.10 3.32
C LEU A 381 12.28 1.37 3.01
N ILE A 382 13.54 1.78 2.98
CA ILE A 382 13.97 3.12 2.55
C ILE A 382 14.65 2.98 1.20
N ALA A 383 14.04 3.54 0.16
CA ALA A 383 14.47 3.44 -1.22
C ALA A 383 15.09 4.76 -1.71
N ASP A 384 16.25 4.65 -2.33
CA ASP A 384 16.90 5.73 -3.07
C ASP A 384 16.24 5.87 -4.45
N GLY A 385 15.41 6.90 -4.58
CA GLY A 385 14.55 7.08 -5.74
C GLY A 385 15.31 7.30 -7.03
N TYR A 386 16.44 8.03 -6.97
CA TYR A 386 17.25 8.33 -8.14
C TYR A 386 17.99 7.07 -8.64
N ASN A 387 18.62 6.32 -7.73
CA ASN A 387 19.36 5.12 -8.11
C ASN A 387 18.44 4.04 -8.70
N ILE A 388 17.25 3.85 -8.11
CA ILE A 388 16.30 2.84 -8.62
C ILE A 388 15.70 3.29 -9.95
N SER A 389 15.30 4.56 -10.08
CA SER A 389 14.66 5.04 -11.30
C SER A 389 15.61 5.09 -12.49
N MET A 390 16.87 5.48 -12.28
CA MET A 390 17.89 5.46 -13.32
C MET A 390 18.28 4.05 -13.76
N GLU A 391 18.27 3.07 -12.86
CA GLU A 391 18.54 1.67 -13.21
C GLU A 391 17.35 1.01 -13.95
N ALA A 392 16.11 1.33 -13.55
CA ALA A 392 14.91 0.74 -14.11
C ALA A 392 14.46 1.38 -15.43
N TRP A 393 14.54 2.71 -15.53
CA TRP A 393 13.97 3.51 -16.62
C TRP A 393 14.88 4.69 -17.03
N PRO A 394 16.12 4.43 -17.48
CA PRO A 394 17.09 5.49 -17.81
C PRO A 394 16.65 6.38 -18.98
N LEU A 395 15.71 5.90 -19.82
CA LEU A 395 15.22 6.61 -21.01
C LEU A 395 14.00 7.51 -20.73
N LEU A 396 13.41 7.42 -19.54
CA LEU A 396 12.26 8.24 -19.15
C LEU A 396 12.73 9.59 -18.57
N ASP A 397 11.89 10.61 -18.69
CA ASP A 397 12.10 11.87 -18.00
C ASP A 397 11.86 11.75 -16.48
N GLY A 398 12.36 12.70 -15.69
CA GLY A 398 12.32 12.60 -14.22
C GLY A 398 10.90 12.46 -13.64
N ALA A 399 9.89 13.06 -14.27
CA ALA A 399 8.50 12.95 -13.84
C ALA A 399 7.92 11.55 -14.13
N SER A 400 8.18 10.98 -15.30
CA SER A 400 7.74 9.61 -15.62
C SER A 400 8.51 8.57 -14.83
N GLN A 401 9.82 8.77 -14.63
CA GLN A 401 10.64 7.94 -13.74
C GLN A 401 10.06 7.86 -12.32
N ARG A 402 9.71 9.01 -11.74
CA ARG A 402 9.08 9.10 -10.42
C ARG A 402 7.75 8.35 -10.39
N THR A 403 6.89 8.58 -11.39
CA THR A 403 5.57 7.95 -11.47
C THR A 403 5.67 6.43 -11.57
N SER A 404 6.54 5.93 -12.46
CA SER A 404 6.82 4.49 -12.61
C SER A 404 7.36 3.86 -11.34
N LEU A 405 8.29 4.54 -10.64
CA LEU A 405 8.84 4.07 -9.38
C LEU A 405 7.78 3.97 -8.28
N LEU A 406 6.95 5.01 -8.11
CA LEU A 406 5.88 5.00 -7.11
C LEU A 406 4.84 3.91 -7.37
N ASN A 407 4.48 3.67 -8.63
CA ASN A 407 3.58 2.57 -9.00
C ASN A 407 4.18 1.21 -8.66
N MET A 408 5.45 0.98 -9.00
CA MET A 408 6.15 -0.27 -8.69
C MET A 408 6.23 -0.51 -7.17
N LEU A 409 6.57 0.52 -6.40
CA LEU A 409 6.68 0.41 -4.94
C LEU A 409 5.33 0.27 -4.25
N THR A 410 4.26 0.86 -4.79
CA THR A 410 2.90 0.65 -4.30
C THR A 410 2.47 -0.80 -4.50
N ALA A 411 2.77 -1.40 -5.66
CA ALA A 411 2.53 -2.82 -5.89
C ALA A 411 3.36 -3.70 -4.96
N LEU A 412 4.62 -3.34 -4.70
CA LEU A 412 5.47 -4.06 -3.74
C LEU A 412 4.89 -4.00 -2.31
N GLN A 413 4.46 -2.81 -1.88
CA GLN A 413 3.88 -2.61 -0.55
C GLN A 413 2.58 -3.41 -0.38
N ALA A 414 1.72 -3.43 -1.40
CA ALA A 414 0.47 -4.18 -1.36
C ALA A 414 0.70 -5.70 -1.15
N ARG A 415 1.80 -6.26 -1.66
CA ARG A 415 2.14 -7.68 -1.51
C ARG A 415 2.84 -8.01 -0.19
N THR A 416 3.68 -7.10 0.29
CA THR A 416 4.62 -7.38 1.41
C THR A 416 4.19 -6.73 2.73
N SER A 417 3.26 -5.78 2.68
CA SER A 417 2.90 -4.92 3.82
C SER A 417 4.09 -4.15 4.43
N ALA A 418 5.20 -4.03 3.70
CA ALA A 418 6.36 -3.25 4.13
C ALA A 418 6.01 -1.75 4.23
N LEU A 419 6.55 -1.06 5.23
CA LEU A 419 6.40 0.39 5.33
C LEU A 419 7.42 1.06 4.38
N VAL A 420 6.96 1.50 3.22
CA VAL A 420 7.84 2.01 2.16
C VAL A 420 8.03 3.52 2.27
N HIS A 421 9.28 3.93 2.31
CA HIS A 421 9.76 5.31 2.26
C HIS A 421 10.65 5.48 1.02
N VAL A 422 10.42 6.51 0.22
CA VAL A 422 11.23 6.82 -0.97
C VAL A 422 11.81 8.21 -0.84
N VAL A 423 13.11 8.33 -1.09
CA VAL A 423 13.82 9.61 -1.04
C VAL A 423 14.21 10.01 -2.46
N PHE A 424 13.80 11.21 -2.88
CA PHE A 424 14.25 11.83 -4.13
C PHE A 424 15.16 13.02 -3.85
N ASP A 425 16.09 13.25 -4.77
CA ASP A 425 16.94 14.43 -4.75
C ASP A 425 16.19 15.68 -5.28
N GLY A 426 16.38 16.81 -4.61
CA GLY A 426 15.90 18.13 -5.01
C GLY A 426 14.47 18.52 -4.54
N GLU A 427 14.16 19.81 -4.71
CA GLU A 427 12.87 20.41 -4.33
C GLU A 427 11.73 19.80 -5.18
N GLY A 428 10.99 18.87 -4.59
CA GLY A 428 9.83 18.26 -5.24
C GLY A 428 8.72 19.29 -5.47
N THR A 429 8.32 19.50 -6.73
CA THR A 429 7.08 20.19 -7.12
C THR A 429 5.82 19.36 -6.80
N GLY A 430 5.78 18.75 -5.61
CA GLY A 430 4.68 17.89 -5.17
C GLY A 430 3.98 18.47 -3.96
N THR A 431 2.72 18.84 -4.13
CA THR A 431 1.80 19.23 -3.05
C THR A 431 1.84 18.20 -1.93
N ARG A 432 2.07 18.66 -0.69
CA ARG A 432 2.01 17.84 0.53
C ARG A 432 0.67 17.10 0.57
N PRO A 433 0.61 15.76 0.61
CA PRO A 433 -0.65 15.04 0.62
C PRO A 433 -1.48 15.42 1.85
N ALA A 434 -2.78 15.64 1.66
CA ALA A 434 -3.70 15.96 2.74
C ALA A 434 -3.73 14.81 3.76
N VAL A 435 -3.63 15.17 5.04
CA VAL A 435 -3.63 14.28 6.20
C VAL A 435 -4.99 13.56 6.27
N GLY A 436 -5.02 12.24 6.06
CA GLY A 436 -6.26 11.48 6.19
C GLY A 436 -6.16 9.96 6.00
N ALA A 437 -5.15 9.47 5.26
CA ALA A 437 -4.92 8.03 5.10
C ALA A 437 -3.42 7.70 5.23
N PRO A 438 -3.03 6.53 5.76
CA PRO A 438 -1.65 6.08 5.67
C PRO A 438 -1.33 5.86 4.19
N LEU A 439 -0.50 6.73 3.62
CA LEU A 439 0.02 6.57 2.26
C LEU A 439 0.71 5.21 2.15
N ALA A 440 0.37 4.44 1.11
CA ALA A 440 1.01 3.15 0.82
C ALA A 440 2.53 3.31 0.63
N VAL A 441 2.97 4.43 0.05
CA VAL A 441 4.37 4.81 -0.12
C VAL A 441 4.55 6.25 0.36
N ARG A 442 5.48 6.47 1.30
CA ARG A 442 5.80 7.81 1.82
C ARG A 442 6.97 8.41 1.04
N VAL A 443 6.73 9.56 0.41
CA VAL A 443 7.74 10.25 -0.42
C VAL A 443 8.40 11.37 0.38
N HIS A 444 9.72 11.41 0.33
CA HIS A 444 10.57 12.42 0.97
C HIS A 444 11.42 13.08 -0.11
N PHE A 445 11.57 14.40 -0.01
CA PHE A 445 12.44 15.18 -0.88
C PHE A 445 13.57 15.75 -0.03
N SER A 446 14.79 15.64 -0.52
CA SER A 446 15.92 16.32 0.10
C SER A 446 15.77 17.85 -0.03
N LYS A 447 16.35 18.59 0.92
CA LYS A 447 16.44 20.06 0.81
C LYS A 447 17.50 20.38 -0.25
N ALA A 448 17.43 21.57 -0.85
CA ALA A 448 18.37 21.99 -1.90
C ALA A 448 19.87 21.92 -1.49
N GLU A 449 20.17 21.92 -0.19
CA GLU A 449 21.53 21.88 0.37
C GLU A 449 21.91 20.52 0.97
N VAL A 450 21.01 19.52 0.93
CA VAL A 450 21.22 18.20 1.55
C VAL A 450 21.12 17.15 0.46
N GLU A 451 22.13 16.29 0.34
CA GLU A 451 22.09 15.18 -0.60
C GLU A 451 21.11 14.09 -0.13
N ALA A 452 20.48 13.39 -1.08
CA ALA A 452 19.48 12.35 -0.76
C ALA A 452 20.06 11.19 0.07
N ASP A 453 21.34 10.89 -0.10
CA ASP A 453 22.06 9.87 0.67
C ASP A 453 22.23 10.24 2.16
N ASP A 454 22.53 11.49 2.48
CA ASP A 454 22.57 11.97 3.87
C ASP A 454 21.18 11.89 4.52
N LEU A 455 20.12 12.28 3.79
CA LEU A 455 18.74 12.16 4.27
C LEU A 455 18.36 10.69 4.51
N ILE A 456 18.76 9.76 3.64
CA ILE A 456 18.53 8.32 3.85
C ILE A 456 19.21 7.86 5.14
N LEU A 457 20.47 8.24 5.38
CA LEU A 457 21.21 7.83 6.58
C LEU A 457 20.61 8.44 7.86
N ASP A 458 20.18 9.70 7.82
CA ASP A 458 19.48 10.36 8.92
C ASP A 458 18.15 9.67 9.24
N MET A 459 17.39 9.29 8.21
CA MET A 459 16.15 8.52 8.40
C MET A 459 16.43 7.16 9.05
N VAL A 460 17.47 6.43 8.60
CA VAL A 460 17.87 5.15 9.18
C VAL A 460 18.28 5.30 10.65
N ALA A 461 18.98 6.38 10.99
CA ALA A 461 19.46 6.67 12.35
C ALA A 461 18.34 7.13 13.30
N GLY A 462 17.35 7.87 12.78
CA GLY A 462 16.21 8.36 13.55
C GLY A 462 15.13 7.31 13.85
N LEU A 463 15.12 6.19 13.12
CA LEU A 463 14.17 5.10 13.35
C LEU A 463 14.52 4.27 14.61
N PRO A 464 13.51 3.74 15.33
CA PRO A 464 13.73 2.85 16.46
C PRO A 464 14.65 1.67 16.11
N THR A 465 15.50 1.27 17.05
CA THR A 465 16.55 0.27 16.82
C THR A 465 16.02 -1.17 16.87
N ASP A 466 14.80 -1.36 17.36
CA ASP A 466 14.05 -2.62 17.39
C ASP A 466 13.32 -2.92 16.07
N GLN A 467 13.16 -1.92 15.20
CA GLN A 467 12.52 -2.09 13.89
C GLN A 467 13.55 -2.53 12.83
N PRO A 468 13.25 -3.58 12.05
CA PRO A 468 14.11 -3.98 10.94
C PRO A 468 13.99 -2.97 9.79
N VAL A 469 15.14 -2.59 9.23
CA VAL A 469 15.22 -1.62 8.14
C VAL A 469 16.00 -2.21 6.97
N ILE A 470 15.44 -2.07 5.78
CA ILE A 470 16.11 -2.32 4.51
C ILE A 470 16.38 -0.97 3.85
N VAL A 471 17.63 -0.76 3.42
CA VAL A 471 17.99 0.36 2.55
C VAL A 471 18.24 -0.18 1.15
N VAL A 472 17.54 0.39 0.17
CA VAL A 472 17.73 0.08 -1.25
C VAL A 472 18.50 1.21 -1.91
N SER A 473 19.74 0.94 -2.31
CA SER A 473 20.56 1.86 -3.10
C SER A 473 21.70 1.09 -3.76
N SER A 474 22.12 1.55 -4.94
CA SER A 474 23.34 1.08 -5.62
C SER A 474 24.57 1.94 -5.30
N ASP A 475 24.41 3.01 -4.50
CA ASP A 475 25.51 3.88 -4.06
C ASP A 475 26.29 3.27 -2.87
N ARG A 476 27.61 3.10 -3.03
CA ARG A 476 28.47 2.50 -2.00
C ARG A 476 28.49 3.29 -0.69
N ARG A 477 28.42 4.63 -0.74
CA ARG A 477 28.39 5.51 0.45
C ARG A 477 27.15 5.22 1.29
N VAL A 478 25.98 5.15 0.64
CA VAL A 478 24.71 4.82 1.28
C VAL A 478 24.74 3.40 1.84
N GLN A 479 25.18 2.43 1.04
CA GLN A 479 25.26 1.03 1.44
C GLN A 479 26.14 0.86 2.69
N ASP A 480 27.34 1.44 2.69
CA ASP A 480 28.27 1.31 3.80
C ASP A 480 27.79 2.08 5.03
N GLY A 481 27.17 3.24 4.85
CA GLY A 481 26.53 4.00 5.93
C GLY A 481 25.38 3.23 6.58
N ALA A 482 24.47 2.68 5.77
CA ALA A 482 23.34 1.88 6.22
C ALA A 482 23.78 0.60 6.95
N ARG A 483 24.81 -0.10 6.44
CA ARG A 483 25.42 -1.25 7.14
C ARG A 483 25.99 -0.87 8.51
N ARG A 484 26.67 0.28 8.61
CA ARG A 484 27.19 0.79 9.90
C ARG A 484 26.09 1.10 10.91
N LEU A 485 24.91 1.48 10.42
CA LEU A 485 23.70 1.72 11.22
C LEU A 485 22.87 0.46 11.50
N GLY A 486 23.32 -0.71 11.01
CA GLY A 486 22.66 -1.99 11.28
C GLY A 486 21.44 -2.29 10.40
N ALA A 487 21.28 -1.59 9.28
CA ALA A 487 20.25 -1.90 8.28
C ALA A 487 20.72 -3.00 7.31
N ASN A 488 19.77 -3.78 6.80
CA ASN A 488 19.99 -4.66 5.66
C ASN A 488 20.12 -3.79 4.40
N VAL A 489 21.02 -4.16 3.50
CA VAL A 489 21.28 -3.39 2.29
C VAL A 489 20.98 -4.23 1.07
N VAL A 490 20.20 -3.66 0.16
CA VAL A 490 19.78 -4.26 -1.10
C VAL A 490 20.16 -3.31 -2.23
N SER A 491 20.74 -3.82 -3.31
CA SER A 491 21.01 -3.01 -4.50
C SER A 491 19.74 -2.73 -5.29
N SER A 492 19.72 -1.64 -6.06
CA SER A 492 18.56 -1.30 -6.89
C SER A 492 18.24 -2.44 -7.88
N GLY A 493 19.24 -3.05 -8.51
CA GLY A 493 19.05 -4.23 -9.38
C GLY A 493 18.44 -5.45 -8.70
N GLN A 494 18.77 -5.72 -7.44
CA GLN A 494 18.17 -6.82 -6.67
C GLN A 494 16.69 -6.56 -6.36
N LEU A 495 16.34 -5.33 -5.98
CA LEU A 495 14.94 -4.94 -5.80
C LEU A 495 14.18 -5.10 -7.12
N LEU A 496 14.77 -4.63 -8.23
CA LEU A 496 14.15 -4.72 -9.55
C LEU A 496 13.94 -6.17 -9.99
N ALA A 497 14.88 -7.07 -9.71
CA ALA A 497 14.73 -8.49 -9.99
C ALA A 497 13.47 -9.06 -9.30
N VAL A 498 13.30 -8.82 -8.00
CA VAL A 498 12.13 -9.28 -7.24
C VAL A 498 10.82 -8.67 -7.74
N THR A 499 10.84 -7.39 -8.13
CA THR A 499 9.63 -6.73 -8.64
C THR A 499 9.22 -7.16 -10.04
N ARG A 500 10.14 -7.77 -10.81
CA ARG A 500 9.91 -8.23 -12.20
C ARG A 500 9.70 -9.74 -12.32
N SER A 501 10.15 -10.52 -11.34
CA SER A 501 9.96 -11.99 -11.28
C SER A 501 8.63 -12.40 -10.66
N SER A 502 7.99 -11.50 -9.91
CA SER A 502 6.59 -11.59 -9.46
C SER A 502 5.67 -10.93 -10.47
#